data_AF-A0A7V8VSY2-F1
#
_entry.id   AF-A0A7V8VSY2-F1
#
_cell.length_a   1.000
_cell.length_b   1.000
_cell.length_c   1.000
_cell.angle_alpha   90.00
_cell.angle_beta   90.00
_cell.angle_gamma   90.00
#
_symmetry.space_group_name_H-M   'P 1'
#
loop_
_entity.id
_entity.type
_entity.pdbx_description
1 polymer ?
#
loop_
_entity_poly.entity_id
_entity_poly.type
_entity_poly.pdbx_seq_one_letter_code
_entity_poly.pdbx_strand_id
1 'polypeptide(L)' 'MRVREAEGLDIVALSGGCFQNRRLLACTRGALERAGFRVLTHRRVPPSDGGISLGQAAVAIAACEQL' A
#
# COMPACT_ATOMS: atom_id res chain seq x y z
N MET A 1 -1.20 12.62 8.52
CA MET A 1 -0.17 13.55 8.01
C MET A 1 1.09 13.55 8.86
N ARG A 2 1.01 13.40 10.19
CA ARG A 2 2.15 13.20 11.11
C ARG A 2 3.36 12.42 10.55
N VAL A 3 3.17 11.20 10.03
CA VAL A 3 4.27 10.39 9.48
C VAL A 3 4.94 11.05 8.27
N ARG A 4 4.18 11.70 7.38
CA ARG A 4 4.76 12.45 6.26
C ARG A 4 5.56 13.66 6.75
N GLU A 5 5.07 14.37 7.77
CA GLU A 5 5.78 15.52 8.33
C GLU A 5 7.10 15.12 9.01
N ALA A 6 7.13 13.94 9.65
CA ALA A 6 8.33 13.42 10.30
C ALA A 6 9.34 12.81 9.32
N GLU A 7 8.86 12.08 8.30
CA GLU A 7 9.71 11.21 7.46
C GLU A 7 9.83 11.68 6.00
N GLY A 8 9.08 12.71 5.58
CA GLY A 8 9.08 13.19 4.19
C GLY A 8 8.49 12.20 3.17
N LEU A 9 7.61 11.29 3.59
CA LEU A 9 7.05 10.25 2.73
C LEU A 9 5.79 10.70 1.97
N ASP A 10 5.83 10.64 0.64
CA ASP A 10 4.73 11.08 -0.24
C ASP A 10 3.97 9.95 -0.94
N ILE A 11 4.41 8.69 -0.77
CA ILE A 11 3.80 7.51 -1.40
C ILE A 11 3.13 6.65 -0.32
N VAL A 12 1.88 6.26 -0.55
CA VAL A 12 1.11 5.39 0.36
C VAL A 12 0.55 4.20 -0.40
N ALA A 13 0.77 2.98 0.11
CA ALA A 13 0.15 1.77 -0.41
C ALA A 13 -1.05 1.34 0.46
N LEU A 14 -2.20 1.08 -0.17
CA LEU A 14 -3.40 0.53 0.50
C LEU A 14 -3.49 -0.97 0.24
N SER A 15 -3.41 -1.77 1.30
CA SER A 15 -3.39 -3.23 1.29
C SER A 15 -4.13 -3.80 2.51
N GLY A 16 -4.39 -5.10 2.53
CA GLY A 16 -5.19 -5.77 3.55
C GLY A 16 -6.64 -6.00 3.11
N GLY A 17 -7.26 -7.08 3.62
CA GLY A 17 -8.61 -7.50 3.22
C GLY A 17 -9.69 -6.43 3.37
N CYS A 18 -9.55 -5.49 4.32
CA CYS A 18 -10.46 -4.37 4.50
C CYS A 18 -10.64 -3.52 3.23
N PHE A 19 -9.60 -3.36 2.41
CA PHE A 19 -9.66 -2.57 1.18
C PHE A 19 -10.29 -3.32 -0.01
N GLN A 20 -10.78 -4.55 0.17
CA GLN A 20 -11.74 -5.14 -0.75
C GLN A 20 -13.10 -4.41 -0.68
N ASN A 21 -13.39 -3.71 0.42
CA ASN A 21 -14.52 -2.81 0.50
C ASN A 21 -14.30 -1.62 -0.45
N ARG A 22 -15.02 -1.61 -1.58
CA ARG A 22 -14.88 -0.60 -2.64
C ARG A 22 -15.16 0.82 -2.16
N ARG A 23 -16.11 1.00 -1.22
CA ARG A 23 -16.42 2.32 -0.67
C ARG A 23 -15.25 2.81 0.18
N LEU A 24 -14.74 1.97 1.08
CA LEU A 24 -13.58 2.32 1.91
C LEU A 24 -12.38 2.67 1.02
N LEU A 25 -12.06 1.82 0.05
CA LEU A 25 -10.96 2.04 -0.88
C LEU A 25 -11.09 3.36 -1.63
N ALA A 26 -12.26 3.64 -2.22
CA ALA A 26 -12.48 4.86 -3.00
C ALA A 26 -12.41 6.12 -2.13
N CYS A 27 -13.03 6.12 -0.94
CA CYS A 27 -13.01 7.25 -0.02
C CYS A 27 -11.59 7.52 0.51
N THR A 28 -10.88 6.48 0.96
CA THR A 28 -9.53 6.61 1.49
C THR A 28 -8.54 7.04 0.41
N ARG A 29 -8.58 6.40 -0.78
CA ARG A 29 -7.75 6.80 -1.92
C ARG A 29 -7.97 8.26 -2.28
N GLY A 30 -9.21 8.67 -2.49
CA GLY A 30 -9.52 10.05 -2.87
C GLY A 30 -9.12 11.08 -1.81
N ALA A 31 -9.25 10.76 -0.52
CA ALA A 31 -8.81 11.65 0.55
C ALA A 31 -7.28 11.81 0.57
N LEU A 32 -6.53 10.73 0.36
CA LEU A 32 -5.06 10.76 0.31
C LEU A 32 -4.54 11.46 -0.95
N GLU A 33 -5.14 11.22 -2.12
CA GLU A 33 -4.80 11.90 -3.37
C GLU A 33 -5.03 13.41 -3.26
N ARG A 34 -6.16 13.86 -2.71
CA ARG A 34 -6.42 15.29 -2.44
C ARG A 34 -5.44 15.90 -1.44
N ALA A 35 -4.89 15.09 -0.54
CA ALA A 35 -3.85 15.50 0.39
C ALA A 35 -2.44 15.53 -0.24
N GLY A 36 -2.31 15.23 -1.54
CA GLY A 36 -1.05 15.26 -2.29
C GLY A 36 -0.26 13.95 -2.29
N PHE A 37 -0.81 12.85 -1.76
CA PHE A 37 -0.11 11.56 -1.79
C PHE A 37 -0.25 10.88 -3.15
N ARG A 38 0.81 10.18 -3.58
CA ARG A 38 0.69 9.14 -4.61
C ARG A 38 0.19 7.85 -3.96
N VAL A 39 -1.02 7.42 -4.32
CA VAL A 39 -1.64 6.23 -3.72
C VAL A 39 -1.47 5.01 -4.62
N LEU A 40 -0.94 3.93 -4.05
CA LEU A 40 -0.79 2.63 -4.69
C LEU A 40 -1.87 1.67 -4.16
N THR A 41 -2.47 0.89 -5.07
CA THR A 41 -3.49 -0.12 -4.73
C THR A 41 -3.21 -1.40 -5.49
N HIS A 42 -3.66 -2.52 -4.93
CA HIS A 42 -3.62 -3.83 -5.59
C HIS A 42 -4.41 -3.84 -6.91
N ARG A 43 -3.88 -4.54 -7.93
CA ARG A 43 -4.52 -4.72 -9.25
C ARG A 43 -4.47 -6.17 -9.76
N ARG A 44 -3.35 -6.88 -9.55
CA ARG A 44 -3.11 -8.24 -10.07
C ARG A 44 -3.32 -9.34 -9.05
N VAL A 45 -2.99 -9.06 -7.79
CA VAL A 45 -3.24 -9.94 -6.65
C VAL A 45 -4.26 -9.29 -5.72
N PRO A 46 -5.03 -10.06 -4.94
CA PRO A 46 -5.94 -9.46 -3.97
C PRO A 46 -5.14 -8.79 -2.84
N PRO A 47 -5.69 -7.72 -2.23
CA PRO A 47 -5.08 -7.09 -1.06
C PRO A 47 -5.19 -7.96 0.22
N SER A 48 -5.94 -9.06 0.19
CA SER A 48 -6.09 -10.01 1.29
C SER A 48 -5.00 -11.10 1.26
N ASP A 49 -5.11 -12.08 2.16
CA ASP A 49 -4.14 -13.16 2.35
C ASP A 49 -3.86 -13.98 1.07
N GLY A 50 -4.77 -14.00 0.10
CA GLY A 50 -4.53 -14.61 -1.21
C GLY A 50 -3.38 -13.97 -2.01
N GLY A 51 -2.92 -12.77 -1.62
CA GLY A 51 -1.76 -12.09 -2.21
C GLY A 51 -0.53 -12.02 -1.30
N ILE A 52 -0.57 -12.61 -0.09
CA ILE A 52 0.48 -12.39 0.93
C ILE A 52 1.83 -12.99 0.52
N SER A 53 1.81 -14.15 -0.14
CA SER A 53 3.02 -14.86 -0.58
C SER A 53 3.85 -14.05 -1.57
N LEU A 54 3.21 -13.23 -2.41
CA LEU A 54 3.92 -12.30 -3.29
C LEU A 54 4.72 -11.26 -2.51
N GLY A 55 4.11 -10.67 -1.48
CA GLY A 55 4.77 -9.70 -0.62
C GLY A 55 5.94 -10.32 0.15
N GLN A 56 5.75 -11.53 0.67
CA GLN A 56 6.79 -12.29 1.36
C GLN A 56 7.99 -12.57 0.44
N ALA A 57 7.73 -13.05 -0.78
CA ALA A 57 8.79 -13.31 -1.76
C ALA A 57 9.54 -12.03 -2.14
N ALA A 58 8.83 -10.92 -2.40
CA ALA A 58 9.45 -9.64 -2.76
C ALA A 58 10.36 -9.09 -1.64
N VAL A 59 9.93 -9.18 -0.38
CA VAL A 59 10.74 -8.76 0.78
C VAL A 59 11.96 -9.66 0.94
N ALA A 60 11.80 -10.98 0.78
CA ALA A 60 12.93 -11.92 0.86
C ALA A 60 13.98 -11.63 -0.22
N ILE A 61 13.56 -11.39 -1.47
CA ILE A 61 14.46 -11.02 -2.56
C ILE A 61 15.20 -9.72 -2.24
N ALA A 62 14.48 -8.67 -1.85
CA ALA A 62 15.08 -7.38 -1.52
C ALA A 62 16.08 -7.46 -0.35
N ALA A 63 15.81 -8.30 0.64
CA ALA A 63 16.73 -8.53 1.77
C ALA A 63 17.98 -9.32 1.36
N CYS A 64 17.85 -10.27 0.43
CA CYS A 64 18.99 -11.01 -0.13
C CYS A 64 19.88 -10.15 -1.03
N GLU A 65 19.32 -9.21 -1.79
CA GLU A 65 20.08 -8.29 -2.66
C GLU A 65 20.91 -7.24 -1.89
N GLN A 66 20.67 -7.09 -0.58
CA GLN A 66 21.39 -6.17 0.30
C GLN A 66 22.62 -6.82 0.97
N LEU A 67 22.89 -8.10 0.68
CA LEU A 67 24.09 -8.84 1.07
C LEU A 67 25.10 -8.85 -0.07
#